data_AF-A0A9D5SIH8-F1
#
_entry.id   AF-A0A9D5SIH8-F1
#
_cell.length_a   1.000
_cell.length_b   1.000
_cell.length_c   1.000
_cell.angle_alpha   90.00
_cell.angle_beta   90.00
_cell.angle_gamma   90.00
#
_symmetry.space_group_name_H-M   'P 1'
#
loop_
_entity.id
_entity.type
_entity.pdbx_description
1 polymer ?
#
loop_
_entity_poly.entity_id
_entity_poly.type
_entity_poly.pdbx_seq_one_letter_code
_entity_poly.pdbx_strand_id
1 'polypeptide(L)'
;MTETDILNALREAYQRAGTQTALAQVAGVSQGRIADYLNGRCSIGNMSVATLLKIFPDIKIDFFGEKTGNDESDLRRMMYLEIFDGLSAEDQMRCLAMVIANFPDKIKAEMK
;
A
#
# COMPACT_ATOMS: atom_id res chain seq x y z
N MET A 1 1.33 3.09 -4.69
CA MET A 1 2.74 3.24 -4.28
C MET A 1 3.35 4.37 -5.08
N THR A 2 3.95 5.35 -4.41
CA THR A 2 4.59 6.54 -4.99
C THR A 2 6.10 6.49 -4.75
N GLU A 3 6.87 7.36 -5.44
CA GLU A 3 8.30 7.51 -5.16
C GLU A 3 8.59 7.92 -3.71
N THR A 4 7.71 8.76 -3.13
CA THR A 4 7.81 9.19 -1.73
C THR A 4 7.63 8.01 -0.77
N ASP A 5 6.71 7.08 -1.06
CA ASP A 5 6.51 5.88 -0.25
C ASP A 5 7.77 5.01 -0.24
N ILE A 6 8.38 4.81 -1.41
CA ILE A 6 9.61 4.03 -1.55
C ILE A 6 10.79 4.72 -0.84
N LEU A 7 10.90 6.05 -0.92
CA LEU A 7 11.95 6.79 -0.20
C LEU A 7 11.79 6.67 1.32
N ASN A 8 10.56 6.75 1.82
CA ASN A 8 10.27 6.59 3.25
C ASN A 8 10.57 5.16 3.71
N ALA A 9 10.17 4.15 2.91
CA ALA A 9 10.53 2.76 3.17
C ALA A 9 12.05 2.54 3.15
N LEU A 10 12.79 3.20 2.26
CA LEU A 10 14.25 3.11 2.19
C LEU A 10 14.90 3.72 3.44
N ARG A 11 14.38 4.86 3.92
CA ARG A 11 14.83 5.48 5.17
C ARG A 11 14.58 4.55 6.35
N GLU A 12 13.41 3.95 6.43
CA GLU A 12 13.07 2.96 7.47
C GLU A 12 13.99 1.74 7.41
N ALA A 13 14.24 1.18 6.22
CA ALA A 13 15.16 0.06 6.04
C ALA A 13 16.60 0.43 6.47
N TYR A 14 17.04 1.65 6.18
CA TYR A 14 18.32 2.18 6.65
C TYR A 14 18.36 2.30 8.18
N GLN A 15 17.31 2.80 8.82
CA GLN A 15 17.22 2.89 10.28
C GLN A 15 17.28 1.50 10.93
N ARG A 16 16.56 0.51 10.38
CA ARG A 16 16.57 -0.88 10.87
C ARG A 16 17.93 -1.55 10.71
N ALA A 17 18.61 -1.30 9.61
CA ALA A 17 19.96 -1.81 9.37
C ALA A 17 21.04 -1.08 10.19
N GLY A 18 20.72 0.10 10.73
CA GLY A 18 21.60 0.97 11.52
C GLY A 18 22.63 1.76 10.69
N THR A 19 23.14 1.19 9.60
CA THR A 19 24.09 1.88 8.70
C THR A 19 23.77 1.61 7.23
N GLN A 20 24.20 2.53 6.34
CA GLN A 20 24.04 2.34 4.90
C GLN A 20 24.83 1.14 4.39
N THR A 21 26.00 0.85 4.98
CA THR A 21 26.85 -0.30 4.62
C THR A 21 26.18 -1.61 5.02
N ALA A 22 25.56 -1.68 6.20
CA ALA A 22 24.81 -2.87 6.62
C ALA A 22 23.62 -3.13 5.68
N LEU A 23 22.84 -2.09 5.34
CA LEU A 23 21.74 -2.23 4.38
C LEU A 23 22.24 -2.68 3.00
N ALA A 24 23.36 -2.09 2.52
CA ALA A 24 23.99 -2.45 1.25
C ALA A 24 24.38 -3.92 1.20
N GLN A 25 24.98 -4.43 2.28
CA GLN A 25 25.42 -5.81 2.39
C GLN A 25 24.25 -6.79 2.41
N VAL A 26 23.20 -6.50 3.18
CA VAL A 26 22.00 -7.34 3.25
C VAL A 26 21.26 -7.35 1.90
N ALA A 27 21.13 -6.19 1.26
CA ALA A 27 20.45 -6.07 -0.03
C ALA A 27 21.32 -6.50 -1.23
N GLY A 28 22.63 -6.75 -1.06
CA GLY A 28 23.52 -7.06 -2.18
C GLY A 28 23.58 -5.96 -3.25
N VAL A 29 23.65 -4.70 -2.80
CA VAL A 29 23.80 -3.48 -3.60
C VAL A 29 24.99 -2.65 -3.10
N SER A 30 25.47 -1.68 -3.87
CA SER A 30 26.56 -0.81 -3.38
C SER A 30 26.05 0.23 -2.37
N GLN A 31 26.86 0.53 -1.36
CA GLN A 31 26.55 1.60 -0.39
C GLN A 31 26.35 2.96 -1.08
N GLY A 32 27.18 3.27 -2.07
CA GLY A 32 27.06 4.53 -2.84
C GLY A 32 25.69 4.66 -3.51
N ARG A 33 25.14 3.56 -4.02
CA ARG A 33 23.80 3.55 -4.63
C ARG A 33 22.69 3.85 -3.63
N ILE A 34 22.78 3.29 -2.41
CA ILE A 34 21.85 3.65 -1.32
C ILE A 34 21.98 5.13 -0.95
N ALA A 35 23.21 5.62 -0.84
CA ALA A 35 23.48 7.02 -0.51
C ALA A 35 22.93 7.97 -1.59
N ASP A 36 23.02 7.61 -2.86
CA ASP A 36 22.51 8.43 -3.96
C ASP A 36 20.99 8.56 -3.92
N TYR A 37 20.26 7.48 -3.59
CA TYR A 37 18.81 7.55 -3.40
C TYR A 37 18.43 8.36 -2.16
N LEU A 38 19.09 8.12 -1.01
CA LEU A 38 18.78 8.82 0.25
C LEU A 38 19.04 10.33 0.17
N ASN A 39 20.07 10.73 -0.56
CA ASN A 39 20.45 12.13 -0.74
C ASN A 39 19.78 12.78 -1.95
N GLY A 40 18.96 12.05 -2.71
CA GLY A 40 18.28 12.57 -3.91
C GLY A 40 19.21 12.85 -5.10
N ARG A 41 20.45 12.35 -5.09
CA ARG A 41 21.35 12.41 -6.27
C ARG A 41 20.88 11.50 -7.39
N CYS A 42 20.16 10.44 -7.05
CA CYS A 42 19.45 9.59 -8.00
C CYS A 42 17.96 9.59 -7.63
N SER A 43 17.08 9.82 -8.62
CA SER A 43 15.64 9.70 -8.41
C SER A 43 15.27 8.26 -8.06
N ILE A 44 14.29 8.09 -7.17
CA ILE A 44 13.68 6.80 -6.86
C ILE A 44 13.04 6.18 -8.11
N GLY A 45 12.47 6.98 -9.01
CA GLY A 45 11.93 6.50 -10.29
C GLY A 45 12.97 5.84 -11.21
N ASN A 46 14.26 6.13 -10.99
CA ASN A 46 15.37 5.49 -11.73
C ASN A 46 15.89 4.21 -11.05
N MET A 47 15.25 3.77 -9.96
CA MET A 47 15.58 2.50 -9.32
C MET A 47 15.14 1.34 -10.21
N SER A 48 16.07 0.42 -10.52
CA SER A 48 15.68 -0.79 -11.24
C SER A 48 14.81 -1.68 -10.35
N VAL A 49 13.86 -2.38 -10.94
CA VAL A 49 13.02 -3.37 -10.22
C VAL A 49 13.88 -4.39 -9.48
N ALA A 50 14.98 -4.85 -10.08
CA ALA A 50 15.93 -5.74 -9.42
C ALA A 50 16.56 -5.15 -8.15
N THR A 51 16.85 -3.84 -8.13
CA THR A 51 17.35 -3.15 -6.93
C THR A 51 16.25 -3.01 -5.88
N LEU A 52 15.02 -2.69 -6.31
CA LEU A 52 13.87 -2.56 -5.42
C LEU A 52 13.60 -3.87 -4.67
N LEU A 53 13.53 -4.99 -5.39
CA LEU A 53 13.27 -6.32 -4.81
C LEU A 53 14.41 -6.80 -3.89
N LYS A 54 15.65 -6.40 -4.17
CA LYS A 54 16.80 -6.68 -3.32
C LYS A 54 16.75 -5.92 -1.99
N ILE A 55 16.35 -4.66 -2.01
CA ILE A 55 16.25 -3.81 -0.82
C ILE A 55 15.01 -4.21 0.02
N PHE A 56 13.92 -4.57 -0.64
CA PHE A 56 12.67 -4.95 0.01
C PHE A 56 12.25 -6.37 -0.42
N PRO A 57 12.88 -7.42 0.14
CA PRO A 57 12.61 -8.80 -0.26
C PRO A 57 11.16 -9.26 -0.01
N ASP A 58 10.51 -8.67 1.01
CA ASP A 58 9.13 -9.00 1.40
C ASP A 58 8.09 -8.03 0.82
N ILE A 59 8.46 -7.22 -0.19
CA ILE A 59 7.53 -6.26 -0.79
C ILE A 59 6.38 -6.99 -1.50
N LYS A 60 5.15 -6.53 -1.23
CA LYS A 60 3.96 -6.93 -1.99
C LYS A 60 3.62 -5.83 -2.99
N ILE A 61 3.60 -6.17 -4.27
CA ILE A 61 3.29 -5.23 -5.37
C ILE A 61 1.92 -5.60 -5.93
N ASP A 62 0.96 -4.69 -5.82
CA ASP A 62 -0.28 -4.75 -6.59
C ASP A 62 -0.06 -4.02 -7.92
N PHE A 63 -0.12 -4.78 -9.02
CA PHE A 63 0.09 -4.25 -10.37
C PHE A 63 -1.16 -3.59 -10.97
N PHE A 64 -2.36 -3.93 -10.46
CA PHE A 64 -3.62 -3.53 -11.08
C PHE A 64 -4.56 -2.77 -10.11
N GLY A 65 -4.22 -2.66 -8.84
CA GLY A 65 -4.92 -1.84 -7.86
C GLY A 65 -6.26 -2.42 -7.39
N GLU A 66 -6.49 -3.72 -7.63
CA GLU A 66 -7.73 -4.39 -7.31
C GLU A 66 -7.75 -5.01 -5.90
N LYS A 67 -6.60 -5.07 -5.21
CA LYS A 67 -6.48 -5.79 -3.93
C LYS A 67 -5.76 -4.95 -2.87
N THR A 68 -6.31 -4.93 -1.66
CA THR A 68 -5.69 -4.26 -0.50
C THR A 68 -4.47 -5.01 0.03
N GLY A 69 -4.17 -6.20 -0.51
CA GLY A 69 -3.07 -7.06 -0.07
C GLY A 69 -3.40 -7.85 1.20
N ASN A 70 -4.64 -7.74 1.68
CA ASN A 70 -5.25 -8.57 2.71
C ASN A 70 -6.33 -9.43 2.04
N ASP A 71 -5.97 -10.67 1.71
CA ASP A 71 -6.83 -11.60 0.96
C ASP A 71 -8.20 -11.82 1.62
N GLU A 72 -8.26 -11.78 2.96
CA GLU A 72 -9.53 -11.94 3.69
C GLU A 72 -10.41 -10.69 3.57
N SER A 73 -9.81 -9.50 3.69
CA SER A 73 -10.53 -8.23 3.51
C SER A 73 -11.01 -8.06 2.08
N ASP A 74 -10.18 -8.45 1.11
CA ASP A 74 -10.50 -8.36 -0.31
C ASP A 74 -11.62 -9.33 -0.69
N LEU A 75 -11.55 -10.58 -0.21
CA LEU A 75 -12.62 -11.57 -0.39
C LEU A 75 -13.92 -11.09 0.24
N ARG A 76 -13.85 -10.56 1.47
CA ARG A 76 -15.02 -10.05 2.19
C ARG A 76 -15.66 -8.87 1.46
N ARG A 77 -14.84 -7.94 0.94
CA ARG A 77 -15.31 -6.81 0.12
C ARG A 77 -15.98 -7.30 -1.15
N MET A 78 -15.39 -8.27 -1.86
CA MET A 78 -16.00 -8.87 -3.04
C MET A 78 -17.37 -9.48 -2.73
N MET A 79 -17.48 -10.27 -1.66
CA MET A 79 -18.75 -10.87 -1.25
C MET A 79 -19.82 -9.83 -0.92
N TYR A 80 -19.45 -8.71 -0.28
CA TYR A 80 -20.40 -7.62 -0.02
C TYR A 80 -20.90 -6.96 -1.30
N LEU A 81 -20.01 -6.72 -2.25
CA LEU A 81 -20.36 -6.10 -3.53
C LEU A 81 -21.23 -7.04 -4.38
N GLU A 82 -20.93 -8.33 -4.46
CA GLU A 82 -21.77 -9.30 -5.18
C GLU A 82 -23.21 -9.34 -4.63
N ILE A 83 -23.35 -9.37 -3.30
CA ILE A 83 -24.67 -9.36 -2.66
C ILE A 83 -25.41 -8.04 -2.98
N PHE A 84 -24.70 -6.91 -2.91
CA PHE A 84 -25.28 -5.60 -3.15
C PHE A 84 -25.68 -5.39 -4.62
N ASP A 85 -24.84 -5.83 -5.56
CA ASP A 85 -25.08 -5.74 -7.00
C ASP A 85 -26.22 -6.67 -7.46
N GLY A 86 -26.47 -7.75 -6.71
CA GLY A 86 -27.63 -8.62 -6.92
C GLY A 86 -28.98 -8.00 -6.51
N LEU A 87 -28.99 -6.86 -5.83
CA LEU A 87 -30.21 -6.15 -5.42
C LEU A 87 -30.72 -5.22 -6.52
N SER A 88 -32.04 -4.99 -6.53
CA SER A 88 -32.62 -3.91 -7.34
C SER A 88 -32.11 -2.55 -6.85
N ALA A 89 -32.12 -1.53 -7.72
CA ALA A 89 -31.72 -0.18 -7.32
C ALA A 89 -32.54 0.36 -6.12
N GLU A 90 -33.82 -0.03 -6.02
CA GLU A 90 -34.67 0.32 -4.88
C GLU A 90 -34.20 -0.37 -3.59
N ASP A 91 -33.87 -1.66 -3.66
CA ASP A 91 -33.43 -2.42 -2.50
C ASP A 91 -31.99 -2.07 -2.07
N GLN A 92 -31.12 -1.68 -3.00
CA GLN A 92 -29.82 -1.09 -2.71
C GLN A 92 -29.97 0.17 -1.84
N MET A 93 -30.88 1.07 -2.24
CA MET A 93 -31.15 2.30 -1.49
C MET A 93 -31.78 2.02 -0.13
N ARG A 94 -32.69 1.03 -0.02
CA ARG A 94 -33.23 0.59 1.26
C ARG A 94 -32.17 0.00 2.17
N CYS A 95 -31.25 -0.80 1.62
CA CYS A 95 -30.12 -1.36 2.35
C CYS A 95 -29.25 -0.26 2.95
N LEU A 96 -28.86 0.74 2.13
CA LEU A 96 -28.10 1.90 2.59
C LEU A 96 -28.86 2.71 3.66
N ALA A 97 -30.16 2.95 3.47
CA ALA A 97 -30.98 3.66 4.44
C ALA A 97 -31.04 2.93 5.79
N MET A 98 -31.13 1.59 5.80
CA MET A 98 -31.07 0.78 7.02
C MET A 98 -29.71 0.90 7.71
N VAL A 99 -28.61 0.86 6.96
CA VAL A 99 -27.27 1.06 7.53
C VAL A 99 -27.15 2.45 8.15
N ILE A 100 -27.64 3.49 7.48
CA ILE A 100 -27.64 4.87 7.98
C ILE A 100 -28.46 5.02 9.25
N ALA A 101 -29.65 4.42 9.31
CA ALA A 101 -30.53 4.50 10.47
C ALA A 101 -29.91 3.82 11.70
N ASN A 102 -29.16 2.73 11.51
CA ASN A 102 -28.59 1.96 12.61
C ASN A 102 -27.19 2.45 13.04
N PHE A 103 -26.46 3.15 12.16
CA PHE A 103 -25.10 3.65 12.45
C PHE A 103 -24.93 5.14 12.10
N PRO A 104 -25.82 6.04 12.57
CA PRO A 104 -25.85 7.43 12.13
C PRO A 104 -24.58 8.22 12.47
N ASP A 105 -23.96 7.93 13.62
CA ASP A 105 -22.79 8.68 14.10
C ASP A 105 -21.51 8.33 13.33
N LYS A 106 -21.38 7.06 12.91
CA LYS A 106 -20.22 6.62 12.11
C LYS A 106 -20.25 7.24 10.72
N ILE A 107 -21.42 7.34 10.10
CA ILE A 107 -21.57 7.89 8.75
C ILE A 107 -21.39 9.41 8.76
N LYS A 108 -21.88 10.11 9.78
CA LYS A 108 -21.67 11.56 9.91
C LYS A 108 -20.21 11.96 10.12
N ALA A 109 -19.40 11.08 10.72
CA ALA A 109 -17.97 11.32 10.93
C ALA A 109 -17.14 11.19 9.63
N GLU A 110 -17.56 10.34 8.70
CA GLU A 110 -16.86 10.11 7.43
C GLU A 110 -17.31 11.05 6.28
N MET A 111 -18.45 11.74 6.43
CA MET A 111 -18.98 12.71 5.44
C MET A 111 -18.55 14.18 5.68
N LYS A 112 -17.67 14.44 6.65
CA LYS A 112 -17.08 15.75 6.94
C LYS A 112 -15.63 15.80 6.49
#